data_AF-A0A6N9U720-F1
#
_entry.id   AF-A0A6N9U720-F1
#
_cell.length_a   1.000
_cell.length_b   1.000
_cell.length_c   1.000
_cell.angle_alpha   90.00
_cell.angle_beta   90.00
_cell.angle_gamma   90.00
#
_symmetry.space_group_name_H-M   'P 1'
#
loop_
_entity.id
_entity.type
_entity.pdbx_description
1 polymer ?
#
loop_
_entity_poly.entity_id
_entity_poly.type
_entity_poly.pdbx_seq_one_letter_code
_entity_poly.pdbx_strand_id
1 'polypeptide(L)' 'TTPAAVMEAWMNSPGHRANILNCAFKELGVGREDSSDGPVWTQNFGAAL' A
#
# COMPACT_ATOMS: atom_id res chain seq x y z
N THR A 1 8.49 -3.76 11.13
CA THR A 1 8.39 -2.85 9.98
C THR A 1 7.48 -1.70 10.34
N THR A 2 7.88 -0.44 10.11
CA THR A 2 7.05 0.74 10.41
C THR A 2 6.22 1.14 9.18
N PRO A 3 5.09 1.86 9.34
CA PRO A 3 4.35 2.38 8.18
C PRO A 3 5.21 3.21 7.22
N ALA A 4 6.09 4.06 7.76
CA ALA A 4 6.98 4.89 6.95
C ALA A 4 7.96 4.07 6.11
N ALA A 5 8.58 3.04 6.70
CA ALA A 5 9.50 2.16 5.97
C ALA A 5 8.79 1.36 4.86
N VAL A 6 7.54 0.95 5.09
CA VAL A 6 6.73 0.25 4.07
C VAL A 6 6.38 1.20 2.92
N MET A 7 5.97 2.44 3.23
CA MET A 7 5.69 3.45 2.19
C MET A 7 6.93 3.78 1.37
N GLU A 8 8.10 3.93 2.00
CA GLU A 8 9.36 4.13 1.30
C GLU A 8 9.68 2.96 0.36
N ALA A 9 9.56 1.72 0.83
CA ALA A 9 9.79 0.53 0.02
C ALA A 9 8.82 0.44 -1.18
N TRP A 10 7.52 0.71 -0.97
CA TRP A 10 6.53 0.72 -2.06
C TRP A 10 6.77 1.86 -3.05
N MET A 11 7.13 3.05 -2.59
CA MET A 11 7.48 4.18 -3.48
C MET A 11 8.72 3.88 -4.34
N ASN A 12 9.65 3.07 -3.84
CA ASN A 12 10.83 2.62 -4.60
C ASN A 12 10.52 1.48 -5.59
N SER A 13 9.34 0.87 -5.54
CA SER A 13 8.90 -0.17 -6.47
C SER A 13 8.02 0.43 -7.58
N PRO A 14 8.39 0.33 -8.88
CA PRO A 14 7.63 0.97 -9.97
C PRO A 14 6.15 0.58 -10.03
N GLY A 15 5.82 -0.71 -9.85
CA GLY A 15 4.44 -1.19 -9.90
C GLY A 15 3.59 -0.68 -8.73
N HIS A 16 4.13 -0.70 -7.51
CA HIS A 16 3.41 -0.18 -6.33
C HIS A 16 3.27 1.35 -6.41
N ARG A 17 4.33 2.06 -6.77
CA ARG A 17 4.31 3.52 -6.96
C ARG A 17 3.26 3.94 -7.99
N ALA A 18 3.10 3.19 -9.09
CA ALA A 18 2.08 3.48 -10.09
C ALA A 18 0.66 3.47 -9.50
N ASN A 19 0.35 2.52 -8.60
CA ASN A 19 -0.94 2.49 -7.91
C ASN A 19 -1.09 3.65 -6.91
N ILE A 20 -0.06 3.91 -6.09
CA ILE A 20 -0.07 4.97 -5.06
C ILE A 20 -0.28 6.36 -5.68
N LEU A 21 0.33 6.63 -6.83
CA LEU A 21 0.25 7.94 -7.50
C LEU A 21 -0.90 8.05 -8.51
N ASN A 22 -1.75 7.02 -8.63
CA ASN A 22 -2.85 7.03 -9.59
C ASN A 22 -4.01 7.89 -9.08
N CYS A 23 -4.17 9.07 -9.67
CA CYS A 23 -5.23 10.02 -9.35
C CYS A 23 -6.66 9.52 -9.62
N ALA A 24 -6.84 8.40 -10.34
CA ALA A 24 -8.16 7.81 -10.58
C ALA A 24 -8.77 7.21 -9.31
N PHE A 25 -7.93 6.70 -8.40
CA PHE A 25 -8.41 6.17 -7.11
C PHE A 25 -8.85 7.31 -6.19
N LYS A 26 -9.95 7.08 -5.49
CA LYS A 26 -10.59 8.04 -4.56
C LYS A 26 -10.75 7.49 -3.15
N GLU A 27 -10.52 6.21 -2.98
CA GLU A 27 -10.70 5.49 -1.73
C GLU A 27 -9.45 4.67 -1.40
N LEU A 28 -9.14 4.56 -0.12
CA LEU A 28 -7.98 3.84 0.38
C LEU A 28 -8.33 3.02 1.62
N GLY A 29 -8.08 1.72 1.55
CA GLY A 29 -8.08 0.83 2.71
C GLY A 29 -6.65 0.40 3.05
N VAL A 30 -6.30 0.41 4.33
CA VAL A 30 -4.99 -0.06 4.81
C VAL A 30 -5.21 -1.12 5.89
N GLY A 31 -4.53 -2.25 5.73
CA GLY A 31 -4.56 -3.37 6.67
C GLY A 31 -3.15 -3.79 7.06
N ARG A 32 -3.02 -4.27 8.30
CA ARG A 32 -1.81 -4.90 8.82
C ARG A 32 -2.19 -6.16 9.58
N GLU A 33 -1.52 -7.25 9.25
CA GLU A 33 -1.66 -8.55 9.94
C GLU A 33 -0.28 -9.03 10.38
N ASP A 34 -0.17 -9.58 11.58
CA ASP A 34 1.04 -10.26 12.02
C ASP A 34 1.05 -11.70 11.47
N SER A 35 2.08 -12.07 10.72
CA SER A 35 2.29 -13.42 10.19
C SER A 35 3.55 -14.07 10.77
N SER A 36 3.75 -15.37 10.53
CA SER A 36 4.94 -16.10 10.97
C SER A 36 6.26 -15.48 10.48
N ASP A 37 6.25 -14.84 9.32
CA ASP A 37 7.42 -14.22 8.68
C ASP A 37 7.52 -12.71 8.97
N GLY A 38 6.68 -12.19 9.87
CA GLY A 38 6.59 -10.77 10.22
C GLY A 38 5.31 -10.11 9.73
N PRO A 39 5.15 -8.79 9.95
CA PRO A 39 3.91 -8.10 9.62
C PRO A 39 3.72 -7.94 8.11
N VAL A 40 2.55 -8.34 7.63
CA VAL A 40 2.10 -8.16 6.26
C VAL A 40 1.28 -6.87 6.19
N TRP A 41 1.57 -6.05 5.20
CA TRP A 41 0.88 -4.80 4.93
C TRP A 41 0.11 -4.90 3.63
N THR A 42 -1.12 -4.41 3.64
CA THR A 42 -1.96 -4.32 2.46
C THR A 42 -2.47 -2.90 2.30
N GLN A 43 -2.41 -2.40 1.08
CA GLN A 43 -3.02 -1.14 0.68
C GLN A 43 -3.91 -1.43 -0.53
N ASN A 44 -5.22 -1.26 -0.35
CA ASN A 44 -6.19 -1.48 -1.41
C ASN A 44 -6.76 -0.14 -1.88
N PHE A 45 -6.81 0.05 -3.19
CA PHE A 45 -7.24 1.29 -3.81
C PHE A 45 -8.58 1.10 -4.51
N GLY A 46 -9.51 2.02 -4.27
CA GLY A 46 -10.85 2.00 -4.85
C GLY A 46 -11.14 3.25 -5.66
N ALA A 47 -12.05 3.11 -6.62
CA ALA A 47 -12.73 4.21 -7.29
C ALA A 47 -14.23 3.85 -7.35
N ALA A 48 -15.10 4.83 -7.13
CA ALA A 48 -16.52 4.65 -7.36
C ALA A 48 -16.78 4.34 -8.85
N LEU A 49 -17.79 3.49 -9.12
CA LEU A 49 -18.29 3.23 -10.48
C LEU A 49 -18.99 4.46 -11.07
#